data_AF-A0A7K5FW05-F1
#
_entry.id   AF-A0A7K5FW05-F1
#
_cell.length_a   1.000
_cell.length_b   1.000
_cell.length_c   1.000
_cell.angle_alpha   90.00
_cell.angle_beta   90.00
_cell.angle_gamma   90.00
#
_symmetry.space_group_name_H-M   'P 1'
#
loop_
_entity.id
_entity.type
_entity.pdbx_description
1 polymer ?
#
loop_
_entity_poly.entity_id
_entity_poly.type
_entity_poly.pdbx_seq_one_letter_code
_entity_poly.pdbx_strand_id
1 'polypeptide(L)' 'VMFTGDNIPVHPHVYSNGHICLSILTEDWSPALSVQSVCLSIISMLSSCKEKRRPPDNSFYVRTCNKNPKKTKWWYH' A
#
# COMPACT_ATOMS: atom_id res chain seq x y z
N VAL A 1 2.36 -1.95 -7.16
CA VAL A 1 2.46 -3.24 -6.43
C VAL A 1 1.26 -3.35 -5.51
N MET A 2 0.66 -4.52 -5.38
CA MET A 2 -0.49 -4.76 -4.49
C MET A 2 -0.46 -6.20 -3.97
N PHE A 3 -1.08 -6.42 -2.80
CA PHE A 3 -1.38 -7.76 -2.33
C PHE A 3 -2.54 -8.35 -3.15
N THR A 4 -2.52 -9.66 -3.36
CA THR A 4 -3.55 -10.39 -4.12
C THR A 4 -4.00 -11.61 -3.32
N GLY A 5 -5.22 -12.09 -3.60
CA GLY A 5 -5.83 -13.21 -2.89
C GLY A 5 -6.64 -12.80 -1.65
N ASP A 6 -7.11 -13.81 -0.91
CA ASP A 6 -8.08 -13.61 0.19
C ASP A 6 -7.43 -13.13 1.49
N ASN A 7 -6.10 -13.30 1.63
CA ASN A 7 -5.35 -12.99 2.85
C ASN A 7 -4.60 -11.66 2.73
N ILE A 8 -5.33 -10.54 2.68
CA ILE A 8 -4.74 -9.20 2.65
C ILE A 8 -4.36 -8.74 4.07
N PRO A 9 -3.08 -8.41 4.35
CA PRO A 9 -2.64 -7.96 5.67
C PRO A 9 -3.45 -6.77 6.19
N VAL A 10 -3.87 -6.83 7.46
CA VAL A 10 -4.51 -5.70 8.14
C VAL A 10 -3.42 -4.75 8.62
N HIS A 11 -3.27 -3.62 7.94
CA HIS A 11 -2.19 -2.66 8.21
C HIS A 11 -2.65 -1.22 7.92
N PRO A 12 -2.20 -0.21 8.69
CA PRO A 12 -2.59 1.20 8.50
C PRO A 12 -2.33 1.76 7.09
N HIS A 13 -1.41 1.16 6.35
CA HIS A 13 -1.07 1.53 4.96
C HIS A 13 -1.47 0.47 3.92
N VAL A 14 -2.29 -0.52 4.28
CA VAL A 14 -2.79 -1.56 3.36
C VAL A 14 -4.31 -1.58 3.33
N TYR A 15 -4.85 -1.22 2.17
CA TYR A 15 -6.27 -1.27 1.88
C TYR A 15 -6.77 -2.70 1.69
N SER A 16 -8.05 -2.93 1.97
CA SER A 16 -8.71 -4.24 1.88
C SER A 16 -8.76 -4.83 0.46
N ASN A 17 -8.62 -4.01 -0.58
CA ASN A 17 -8.45 -4.45 -1.97
C ASN A 17 -7.00 -4.80 -2.33
N GLY A 18 -6.09 -4.81 -1.35
CA GLY A 18 -4.67 -5.12 -1.53
C GLY A 18 -3.79 -3.95 -1.93
N HIS A 19 -4.34 -2.75 -2.16
CA HIS A 19 -3.56 -1.56 -2.48
C HIS A 19 -2.67 -1.16 -1.31
N ILE A 20 -1.45 -0.71 -1.62
CA ILE A 20 -0.42 -0.36 -0.63
C ILE A 20 -0.12 1.14 -0.75
N CYS A 21 -0.28 1.85 0.36
CA CYS A 21 0.02 3.27 0.48
C CYS A 21 1.48 3.47 0.93
N LEU A 22 2.42 3.29 -0.01
CA LEU A 22 3.84 3.54 0.21
C LEU A 22 4.35 4.52 -0.83
N SER A 23 5.00 5.60 -0.40
CA SER A 23 5.50 6.66 -1.27
C SER A 23 6.53 6.17 -2.30
N ILE A 24 7.31 5.14 -1.95
CA ILE A 24 8.27 4.52 -2.88
C ILE A 24 7.60 3.88 -4.09
N LEU A 25 6.29 3.59 -4.04
CA LEU A 25 5.56 3.01 -5.17
C LEU A 25 5.05 4.09 -6.14
N THR A 26 5.24 5.36 -5.79
CA THR A 26 4.61 6.53 -6.41
C THR A 26 5.57 7.71 -6.46
N GLU A 27 5.50 8.65 -5.50
CA GLU A 27 6.20 9.95 -5.52
C GLU A 27 7.70 9.84 -5.25
N ASP A 28 8.10 8.92 -4.36
CA ASP A 28 9.50 8.68 -4.03
C ASP A 28 10.13 7.60 -4.92
N TRP A 29 9.41 7.14 -5.95
CA TRP A 29 9.96 6.16 -6.89
C TRP A 29 11.05 6.79 -7.75
N SER A 30 12.23 6.18 -7.76
CA SER A 30 13.36 6.55 -8.62
C SER A 30 13.82 5.34 -9.42
N PRO A 31 14.35 5.52 -10.66
CA PRO A 31 14.99 4.44 -11.41
C PRO A 31 16.16 3.76 -10.67
N ALA A 32 16.72 4.42 -9.65
CA ALA A 32 17.75 3.84 -8.78
C ALA A 32 17.20 2.78 -7.81
N LEU A 33 15.88 2.73 -7.59
CA LEU A 33 15.25 1.73 -6.74
C LEU A 33 15.12 0.40 -7.46
N SER A 34 15.55 -0.67 -6.79
CA SER A 34 15.40 -2.04 -7.26
C SER A 34 14.11 -2.66 -6.74
N VAL A 35 13.61 -3.71 -7.41
CA VAL A 35 12.51 -4.53 -6.89
C VAL A 35 12.80 -5.04 -5.48
N GLN A 36 14.06 -5.38 -5.19
CA GLN A 36 14.49 -5.80 -3.86
C GLN A 36 14.29 -4.69 -2.81
N SER A 37 14.68 -3.45 -3.12
CA SER A 37 14.46 -2.32 -2.20
C SER A 37 12.97 -2.11 -1.91
N VAL A 38 12.09 -2.28 -2.90
CA VAL A 38 10.63 -2.22 -2.72
C VAL A 38 10.14 -3.32 -1.78
N CYS A 39 10.57 -4.56 -2.00
CA CYS A 39 10.20 -5.67 -1.13
C CYS A 39 10.67 -5.43 0.32
N LEU A 40 11.91 -4.94 0.51
CA LEU A 40 12.44 -4.63 1.84
C LEU A 40 11.64 -3.54 2.54
N SER A 41 11.22 -2.49 1.83
CA SER A 41 10.36 -1.46 2.39
C SER A 41 8.99 -1.98 2.79
N ILE A 42 8.38 -2.88 2.01
CA ILE A 42 7.10 -3.51 2.36
C ILE A 42 7.27 -4.40 3.61
N ILE A 43 8.34 -5.19 3.68
CA ILE A 43 8.63 -6.04 4.85
C ILE A 43 8.85 -5.17 6.10
N SER A 44 9.64 -4.10 5.99
CA SER A 44 9.89 -3.15 7.07
C SER A 44 8.61 -2.46 7.55
N MET A 45 7.77 -2.00 6.61
CA MET A 45 6.46 -1.43 6.90
C MET A 45 5.60 -2.41 7.71
N LEU A 46 5.48 -3.67 7.25
CA LEU A 46 4.69 -4.68 7.96
C LEU A 46 5.29 -5.05 9.33
N SER A 47 6.61 -5.12 9.44
CA SER A 47 7.31 -5.51 10.66
C SER A 47 7.28 -4.44 11.76
N SER A 48 7.20 -3.16 11.39
CA SER A 48 7.17 -2.04 12.34
C SER A 48 5.77 -1.73 12.88
N CYS A 49 4.75 -2.44 12.41
CA CYS A 49 3.36 -2.23 12.78
C CYS A 49 3.07 -2.64 14.24
N LYS A 50 2.76 -1.67 15.09
CA LYS A 50 2.39 -1.91 16.50
C LYS A 50 0.94 -2.38 16.66
N GLU A 51 0.06 -1.94 15.77
CA GLU A 51 -1.39 -2.21 15.84
C GLU A 51 -1.96 -2.60 14.48
N LYS A 52 -2.60 -3.76 14.42
CA LYS A 52 -3.31 -4.23 13.22
C LYS A 52 -4.63 -3.48 13.08
N ARG A 53 -4.62 -2.42 12.28
CA ARG A 53 -5.82 -1.65 11.89
C ARG A 53 -5.82 -1.35 10.40
N ARG A 54 -6.98 -1.06 9.83
CA ARG A 54 -7.10 -0.60 8.44
C ARG A 54 -6.88 0.91 8.34
N PRO A 55 -6.55 1.44 7.15
CA PRO A 55 -6.60 2.88 6.92
C PRO A 55 -8.00 3.43 7.25
N PRO A 56 -8.13 4.64 7.84
CA PRO A 56 -9.40 5.21 8.24
C PRO A 56 -10.37 5.44 7.06
N ASP A 57 -9.81 5.68 5.87
CA ASP A 57 -10.51 5.90 4.62
C ASP A 57 -10.76 4.60 3.82
N ASN A 58 -10.47 3.42 4.38
CA ASN A 58 -10.47 2.16 3.63
C ASN A 58 -11.75 1.90 2.82
N SER A 59 -12.91 2.03 3.45
CA SER A 59 -14.20 1.76 2.78
C SER A 59 -14.49 2.76 1.65
N PHE A 60 -14.10 4.02 1.83
CA PHE A 60 -14.27 5.05 0.82
C PHE A 60 -13.30 4.84 -0.35
N TYR A 61 -12.03 4.58 -0.04
CA TYR A 61 -10.98 4.32 -1.02
C TYR A 61 -11.34 3.11 -1.90
N VAL A 62 -11.71 1.98 -1.31
CA VAL A 62 -12.02 0.77 -2.10
C VAL A 62 -13.19 0.97 -3.05
N ARG A 63 -14.19 1.79 -2.67
CA ARG A 63 -15.34 2.12 -3.53
C ARG A 63 -15.01 3.08 -4.67
N THR A 64 -14.04 3.96 -4.49
CA THR A 64 -13.75 5.07 -5.41
C THR A 64 -12.47 4.88 -6.22
N CYS A 65 -11.57 4.02 -5.75
CA CYS A 65 -10.29 3.78 -6.40
C CYS A 65 -10.45 3.06 -7.73
N ASN A 66 -9.52 3.33 -8.64
CA ASN A 66 -9.46 2.63 -9.91
C ASN A 66 -8.86 1.24 -9.69
N LYS A 67 -9.28 0.24 -10.48
CA LYS A 67 -8.71 -1.12 -10.45
C LYS A 67 -7.20 -1.12 -10.68
N ASN A 68 -6.67 -0.10 -11.36
CA ASN A 68 -5.24 0.12 -11.48
C ASN A 68 -4.78 1.13 -10.40
N PRO A 69 -3.96 0.72 -9.42
CA PRO A 69 -3.46 1.59 -8.36
C PRO A 69 -2.68 2.81 -8.88
N LYS A 70 -2.05 2.71 -10.06
CA LYS A 70 -1.29 3.83 -10.67
C LYS A 70 -2.18 4.96 -11.19
N LYS A 71 -3.46 4.69 -11.43
CA LYS A 71 -4.43 5.70 -11.90
C LYS A 71 -5.19 6.37 -10.76
N THR A 72 -4.98 5.93 -9.52
CA THR A 72 -5.64 6.49 -8.34
C THR A 72 -4.81 7.66 -7.82
N LYS A 73 -5.47 8.79 -7.53
CA LYS A 73 -4.83 9.91 -6.81
C LYS A 73 -4.71 9.51 -5.34
N TRP A 74 -3.48 9.39 -4.86
CA TRP A 74 -3.19 8.96 -3.50
C TRP A 74 -3.24 10.14 -2.53
N TRP A 75 -3.78 9.88 -1.34
CA TRP A 75 -3.64 10.75 -0.18
C TRP A 75 -2.89 9.93 0.86
N TYR A 76 -1.59 10.18 1.00
CA TYR A 76 -0.77 9.43 1.95
C TYR A 76 -1.11 9.84 3.39
N HIS A 77 -1.13 8.86 4.28
CA HIS A 77 -1.39 8.99 5.72
C HIS A 77 -0.17 8.59 6.51
#